data_AF-A0A7C1CM65-F1
#
_entry.id   AF-A0A7C1CM65-F1
#
_cell.length_a   1.000
_cell.length_b   1.000
_cell.length_c   1.000
_cell.angle_alpha   90.00
_cell.angle_beta   90.00
_cell.angle_gamma   90.00
#
_symmetry.space_group_name_H-M   'P 1'
#
loop_
_entity.id
_entity.type
_entity.pdbx_description
1 polymer ?
#
loop_
_entity_poly.entity_id
_entity_poly.type
_entity_poly.pdbx_seq_one_letter_code
_entity_poly.pdbx_strand_id
1 'polypeptide(L)' 'MFDPLELADAGNYVCEALDDFDLSVAQSPEITLIVGEALPAAGVAALVGMAVVLGVAGLAATRKRAR' A
#
# COMPACT_ATOMS: atom_id res chain seq x y z
N MET A 1 1.52 -19.24 10.04
CA MET A 1 0.84 -18.76 8.82
C MET A 1 0.85 -17.25 8.90
N PHE A 2 1.31 -16.55 7.87
CA PHE A 2 1.33 -15.09 7.83
C PHE A 2 0.12 -14.64 7.01
N ASP A 3 -0.74 -13.82 7.61
CA ASP A 3 -1.92 -13.25 6.96
C ASP A 3 -1.61 -11.79 6.60
N PRO A 4 -1.54 -11.43 5.30
CA PRO A 4 -1.19 -10.08 4.91
C PRO A 4 -2.33 -9.10 5.23
N LEU A 5 -1.95 -7.92 5.77
CA LEU A 5 -2.90 -6.85 6.03
C LEU A 5 -3.42 -6.24 4.72
N GLU A 6 -4.72 -6.01 4.66
CA GLU A 6 -5.40 -5.33 3.57
C GLU A 6 -5.73 -3.88 3.95
N LEU A 7 -5.98 -3.03 2.94
CA LEU A 7 -6.45 -1.65 3.17
C LEU A 7 -7.75 -1.61 3.98
N ALA A 8 -8.58 -2.65 3.87
CA ALA A 8 -9.82 -2.78 4.63
C ALA A 8 -9.59 -2.98 6.14
N ASP A 9 -8.39 -3.41 6.54
CA ASP A 9 -7.99 -3.55 7.94
C ASP A 9 -7.50 -2.23 8.54
N ALA A 10 -7.39 -1.14 7.76
CA ALA A 10 -7.04 0.15 8.32
C ALA A 10 -8.18 0.70 9.18
N GLY A 11 -7.87 1.18 10.37
CA GLY A 11 -8.89 1.68 11.30
C GLY A 11 -8.40 1.83 12.72
N ASN A 12 -9.34 2.06 13.62
CA ASN A 12 -9.04 2.18 15.04
C ASN A 12 -9.43 0.90 15.78
N TYR A 13 -8.51 0.44 16.62
CA TYR A 13 -8.60 -0.80 17.34
C TYR A 13 -8.47 -0.55 18.83
N VAL A 14 -9.19 -1.36 19.61
CA VAL A 14 -9.10 -1.41 21.06
C VAL A 14 -8.93 -2.87 21.47
N CYS A 15 -8.19 -3.08 22.54
CA CYS A 15 -8.14 -4.38 23.19
C CYS A 15 -9.19 -4.39 24.30
N GLU A 16 -10.09 -5.36 24.24
CA GLU A 16 -11.09 -5.61 25.28
C GLU A 16 -10.75 -6.92 26.00
N ALA A 17 -10.71 -6.87 27.32
CA ALA A 17 -10.60 -8.05 28.17
C ALA A 17 -11.89 -8.18 28.97
N LEU A 18 -12.54 -9.33 28.82
CA LEU A 18 -13.73 -9.70 29.58
C LEU A 18 -13.30 -10.57 30.77
N ASP A 19 -13.72 -10.20 31.97
CA ASP A 19 -13.63 -11.08 33.14
C ASP A 19 -14.92 -11.89 33.29
N ASP A 20 -14.83 -13.20 33.03
CA ASP A 20 -15.95 -14.13 33.12
C ASP A 20 -16.52 -14.27 34.55
N PHE A 21 -15.76 -13.88 35.59
CA PHE A 21 -16.21 -13.98 36.98
C PHE A 21 -17.06 -12.80 37.46
N ASP A 22 -16.80 -11.59 36.94
CA ASP A 22 -17.49 -10.35 37.37
C ASP A 22 -18.21 -9.63 36.22
N LEU A 23 -18.23 -10.23 35.02
CA LEU A 23 -18.79 -9.65 33.79
C LEU A 23 -18.26 -8.24 33.49
N SER A 24 -17.10 -7.90 34.02
CA SER A 24 -16.48 -6.59 33.86
C SER A 24 -15.66 -6.55 32.57
N VAL A 25 -15.64 -5.40 31.91
CA VAL A 25 -14.88 -5.17 30.68
C VAL A 25 -13.79 -4.15 30.96
N ALA A 26 -12.53 -4.54 30.74
CA ALA A 26 -11.40 -3.63 30.72
C ALA A 26 -11.03 -3.31 29.27
N GLN A 27 -10.87 -2.02 28.96
CA GLN A 27 -10.58 -1.54 27.61
C GLN A 27 -9.26 -0.76 27.57
N SER A 28 -8.45 -0.97 26.53
CA SER A 28 -7.24 -0.18 26.27
C SER A 28 -7.55 1.21 25.71
N PRO A 29 -6.58 2.14 25.70
CA PRO A 29 -6.61 3.28 24.79
C PRO A 29 -6.75 2.84 23.34
N GLU A 30 -7.29 3.73 22.51
CA GLU A 30 -7.49 3.52 21.07
C GLU A 30 -6.15 3.52 20.30
N ILE A 31 -5.99 2.59 19.37
CA ILE A 31 -4.80 2.41 18.54
C ILE A 31 -5.22 2.52 17.07
N THR A 32 -4.59 3.42 16.32
CA THR A 32 -4.85 3.56 14.87
C THR A 32 -3.91 2.67 14.06
N LEU A 33 -4.47 1.70 13.35
CA LEU A 33 -3.79 0.90 12.35
C LEU A 33 -3.81 1.64 11.00
N ILE A 34 -2.63 2.02 10.54
CA ILE A 34 -2.44 2.66 9.23
C ILE A 34 -1.88 1.60 8.27
N VAL A 35 -2.69 1.19 7.29
CA VAL A 35 -2.23 0.36 6.17
C VAL A 35 -2.01 1.27 4.97
N GLY A 36 -0.74 1.45 4.60
CA GLY A 36 -0.35 2.23 3.43
C GLY A 36 -0.26 1.37 2.17
N GLU A 37 -0.36 2.01 1.00
CA GLU A 37 -0.01 1.34 -0.25
C GLU A 37 1.48 0.97 -0.26
N ALA A 38 1.79 -0.25 -0.68
CA ALA A 38 3.17 -0.74 -0.75
C ALA A 38 4.01 -0.04 -1.84
N LEU A 39 3.36 0.71 -2.75
CA LEU A 39 4.03 1.40 -3.84
C LEU A 39 4.27 2.87 -3.47
N PRO A 40 5.53 3.29 -3.24
CA PRO A 40 5.82 4.71 -3.13
C PRO A 40 5.45 5.38 -4.45
N ALA A 41 4.65 6.46 -4.39
CA ALA A 41 4.20 7.20 -5.57
C ALA A 41 5.37 7.62 -6.48
N ALA A 42 6.55 7.89 -5.89
CA ALA A 42 7.78 8.17 -6.62
C ALA A 42 8.25 7.02 -7.52
N GLY A 43 8.05 5.76 -7.11
CA GLY A 43 8.40 4.58 -7.89
C GLY A 43 7.54 4.43 -9.14
N VAL A 44 6.22 4.67 -9.01
CA VAL A 44 5.30 4.63 -10.15
C VAL A 44 5.64 5.74 -11.16
N ALA A 45 5.91 6.96 -10.68
CA ALA A 45 6.30 8.08 -11.54
C ALA A 45 7.60 7.79 -12.31
N ALA A 46 8.60 7.20 -11.65
CA ALA A 46 9.87 6.82 -12.29
C ALA A 46 9.68 5.76 -13.39
N LEU A 47 8.84 4.74 -13.14
CA LEU A 47 8.53 3.71 -14.13
C LEU A 47 7.82 4.28 -15.36
N VAL A 48 6.84 5.17 -15.14
CA VAL A 48 6.13 5.86 -16.24
C VAL A 48 7.11 6.70 -17.05
N GLY A 49 7.98 7.47 -16.39
CA GLY A 49 9.00 8.26 -17.07
C GLY A 49 9.94 7.40 -17.94
N MET A 50 10.39 6.26 -17.40
CA MET A 50 11.27 5.34 -18.13
C MET A 50 10.56 4.71 -19.34
N ALA A 51 9.29 4.33 -19.19
CA ALA A 51 8.49 3.80 -20.29
C ALA A 51 8.30 4.82 -21.42
N VAL A 52 8.06 6.10 -21.08
CA VAL A 52 7.96 7.19 -22.06
C VAL A 52 9.27 7.40 -22.81
N VAL A 53 10.40 7.45 -22.09
CA VAL A 53 11.72 7.62 -22.73
C VAL A 53 12.03 6.47 -23.68
N LEU A 54 11.79 5.23 -23.27
CA LEU A 54 12.00 4.06 -24.11
C LEU A 54 11.07 4.06 -25.33
N GLY A 55 9.80 4.41 -25.15
CA GLY A 55 8.83 4.51 -26.25
C GLY A 55 9.21 5.57 -27.28
N VAL A 56 9.59 6.77 -26.83
CA VAL A 56 10.03 7.86 -27.72
C VAL A 56 11.34 7.51 -28.42
N ALA A 57 12.33 6.98 -27.69
CA ALA A 57 13.61 6.58 -28.26
C ALA A 57 13.44 5.45 -29.29
N GLY A 58 12.62 4.44 -28.98
CA GLY A 58 12.29 3.34 -29.88
C GLY A 58 11.57 3.82 -31.14
N LEU A 59 10.59 4.73 -31.01
CA LEU A 59 9.88 5.30 -32.16
C LEU A 59 10.82 6.15 -33.04
N ALA A 60 11.71 6.93 -32.43
CA ALA A 60 12.69 7.73 -33.16
C ALA A 60 13.71 6.86 -33.91
N ALA A 61 14.19 5.78 -33.28
CA ALA A 61 15.13 4.85 -33.88
C ALA A 61 14.51 4.06 -35.05
N THR A 62 13.27 3.58 -34.90
CA THR A 62 12.56 2.87 -35.97
C THR A 62 12.27 3.78 -37.17
N ARG A 63 11.86 5.03 -36.93
CA ARG A 63 11.65 6.03 -38.01
C ARG A 63 12.92 6.42 -38.75
N LYS A 64 14.07 6.52 -38.07
CA LYS A 64 15.36 6.79 -38.72
C LYS A 64 15.85 5.63 -39.58
N ARG A 65 15.51 4.40 -39.23
CA ARG A 65 15.92 3.20 -39.97
C ARG A 65 15.02 2.89 -41.17
N ALA A 66 13.78 3.38 -41.16
CA ALA A 66 12.82 3.23 -42.25
C ALA A 66 12.93 4.32 -43.33
N ARG A 67 13.77 5.34 -43.12
CA ARG A 67 14.18 6.33 -44.13
C ARG A 67 15.56 5.96 -44.67
#